data_AF-A0A0C1N6M3-F1
#
_entry.id   AF-A0A0C1N6M3-F1
#
_cell.length_a   1.000
_cell.length_b   1.000
_cell.length_c   1.000
_cell.angle_alpha   90.00
_cell.angle_beta   90.00
_cell.angle_gamma   90.00
#
_symmetry.space_group_name_H-M   'P 1'
#
loop_
_entity.id
_entity.type
_entity.pdbx_description
1 polymer ?
#
loop_
_entity_poly.entity_id
_entity_poly.type
_entity_poly.pdbx_seq_one_letter_code
_entity_poly.pdbx_strand_id
1 'polypeptide(L)' 'MTIVFQVALLALVAMSFVLVIGVPVAYATPQNWNESKRLLWIGSGVWIGLVFLVGALNFLVV' A
#
# COMPACT_ATOMS: atom_id res chain seq x y z
N MET A 1 20.08 8.08 -4.30
CA MET A 1 18.83 7.28 -4.23
C MET A 1 18.13 7.35 -2.88
N THR A 2 18.77 7.88 -1.83
CA THR A 2 18.26 7.93 -0.46
C THR A 2 16.91 8.66 -0.31
N ILE A 3 16.74 9.84 -0.92
CA ILE A 3 15.45 10.58 -0.86
C ILE A 3 14.31 9.77 -1.49
N VAL A 4 14.56 9.18 -2.66
CA VAL A 4 13.54 8.36 -3.36
C VAL A 4 13.18 7.13 -2.53
N PHE A 5 14.18 6.46 -1.93
CA PHE A 5 13.96 5.34 -1.01
C PHE A 5 13.14 5.74 0.21
N GLN A 6 13.48 6.85 0.87
CA GLN A 6 12.76 7.33 2.06
C GLN A 6 11.31 7.70 1.75
N VAL A 7 11.05 8.37 0.63
CA VAL A 7 9.69 8.71 0.20
C VAL A 7 8.90 7.44 -0.15
N ALA A 8 9.50 6.49 -0.87
CA ALA A 8 8.85 5.21 -1.19
C ALA A 8 8.53 4.40 0.07
N LEU A 9 9.45 4.38 1.05
CA LEU A 9 9.24 3.72 2.33
C LEU A 9 8.13 4.40 3.15
N LEU A 10 8.11 5.74 3.21
CA LEU A 10 7.05 6.49 3.87
C LEU A 10 5.69 6.21 3.22
N ALA A 11 5.63 6.19 1.90
CA ALA A 11 4.41 5.85 1.15
C ALA A 11 3.95 4.42 1.45
N LEU A 12 4.86 3.45 1.53
CA LEU A 12 4.54 2.08 1.93
C LEU A 12 3.97 2.01 3.34
N VAL A 13 4.54 2.72 4.31
CA VAL A 13 4.02 2.79 5.68
C VAL A 13 2.63 3.40 5.70
N ALA A 14 2.44 4.57 5.09
CA ALA A 14 1.15 5.24 5.04
C ALA A 14 0.07 4.37 4.37
N MET A 15 0.40 3.74 3.24
CA MET A 15 -0.49 2.81 2.55
C MET A 15 -0.85 1.60 3.41
N SER A 16 0.12 1.07 4.17
CA SER A 16 -0.12 -0.02 5.12
C SER A 16 -1.11 0.39 6.20
N PHE A 17 -0.97 1.58 6.79
CA PHE A 17 -1.94 2.11 7.77
C PHE A 17 -3.35 2.24 7.18
N VAL A 18 -3.46 2.74 5.94
CA VAL A 18 -4.75 2.83 5.24
C VAL A 18 -5.36 1.45 5.04
N LEU A 19 -4.58 0.45 4.61
CA LEU A 19 -5.10 -0.91 4.41
C LEU A 19 -5.45 -1.61 5.72
N VAL A 20 -4.67 -1.43 6.79
CA VAL A 20 -4.96 -1.99 8.12
C VAL A 20 -6.33 -1.56 8.64
N ILE A 21 -6.73 -0.31 8.40
CA ILE A 21 -8.05 0.20 8.78
C ILE A 21 -9.09 -0.11 7.71
N GLY A 22 -8.77 0.17 6.44
CA GLY A 22 -9.71 0.11 5.33
C GLY A 22 -10.19 -1.29 4.99
N VAL A 23 -9.33 -2.31 5.09
CA VAL A 23 -9.69 -3.71 4.81
C VAL A 23 -10.80 -4.23 5.74
N PRO A 24 -10.66 -4.21 7.08
CA PRO A 24 -11.71 -4.69 7.96
C PRO A 24 -12.99 -3.84 7.87
N VAL A 25 -12.87 -2.52 7.72
CA VAL A 25 -14.04 -1.64 7.55
C VAL A 25 -14.80 -1.98 6.26
N ALA A 26 -14.10 -2.17 5.15
CA ALA A 26 -14.70 -2.56 3.87
C ALA A 26 -15.37 -3.94 3.91
N TYR A 27 -14.80 -4.90 4.65
CA TYR A 27 -15.40 -6.23 4.82
C TYR A 27 -16.63 -6.22 5.72
N ALA A 28 -16.69 -5.32 6.71
CA ALA A 28 -17.82 -5.23 7.62
C ALA A 28 -18.97 -4.32 7.12
N THR A 29 -18.72 -3.47 6.12
CA THR A 29 -19.73 -2.53 5.60
C THR A 29 -20.59 -3.21 4.52
N PRO A 30 -21.92 -3.34 4.72
CA PRO A 30 -22.79 -4.05 3.79
C PRO A 30 -23.10 -3.25 2.51
N GLN A 31 -23.00 -1.93 2.56
CA GLN A 31 -23.16 -1.05 1.41
C GLN A 31 -21.85 -0.94 0.60
N ASN A 32 -21.96 -0.68 -0.71
CA ASN A 32 -20.83 -0.35 -1.59
C ASN A 32 -19.74 -1.44 -1.72
N TRP A 33 -20.06 -2.71 -1.44
CA TRP A 33 -19.09 -3.80 -1.54
C TRP A 33 -18.36 -3.87 -2.88
N ASN A 34 -19.05 -3.69 -4.02
CA ASN A 34 -18.42 -3.76 -5.34
C ASN A 34 -17.33 -2.68 -5.53
N GLU A 35 -17.56 -1.47 -5.01
CA GLU A 35 -16.60 -0.38 -5.09
C GLU A 35 -15.44 -0.59 -4.12
N SER A 36 -15.74 -0.96 -2.87
CA SER A 36 -14.73 -1.29 -1.87
C SER A 36 -13.85 -2.44 -2.33
N LYS A 37 -14.41 -3.51 -2.91
CA LYS A 37 -13.66 -4.63 -3.47
C LYS A 37 -12.68 -4.17 -4.54
N ARG A 38 -13.10 -3.28 -5.45
CA ARG A 38 -12.19 -2.72 -6.47
C ARG A 38 -11.06 -1.93 -5.84
N LEU A 39 -11.37 -1.08 -4.85
CA LEU A 39 -10.36 -0.29 -4.12
C LEU A 39 -9.38 -1.18 -3.35
N LEU A 40 -9.84 -2.28 -2.74
CA LEU A 40 -8.99 -3.25 -2.05
C LEU A 40 -8.02 -3.95 -3.03
N TRP A 41 -8.48 -4.31 -4.22
CA TRP A 41 -7.61 -4.89 -5.26
C TRP A 41 -6.54 -3.93 -5.73
N ILE A 42 -6.93 -2.68 -6.04
CA ILE A 42 -5.98 -1.64 -6.44
C ILE A 42 -5.00 -1.37 -5.30
N GLY A 43 -5.50 -1.20 -4.08
CA GLY A 43 -4.68 -0.91 -2.92
C GLY A 43 -3.68 -2.01 -2.60
N SER A 44 -4.08 -3.28 -2.73
CA SER A 44 -3.18 -4.42 -2.58
C SER A 44 -2.11 -4.45 -3.66
N GLY A 45 -2.47 -4.17 -4.92
CA GLY A 45 -1.52 -4.08 -6.03
C GLY A 45 -0.50 -2.96 -5.83
N VAL A 46 -0.95 -1.78 -5.41
CA VAL A 46 -0.08 -0.63 -5.08
C VAL A 46 0.85 -0.97 -3.92
N TRP A 47 0.34 -1.61 -2.87
CA TRP A 47 1.14 -2.01 -1.72
C TRP A 47 2.25 -3.01 -2.10
N ILE A 48 1.91 -4.05 -2.87
CA ILE A 48 2.89 -5.03 -3.37
C ILE A 48 3.93 -4.33 -4.27
N GLY A 49 3.50 -3.44 -5.16
CA GLY A 49 4.40 -2.66 -6.01
C GLY A 49 5.39 -1.81 -5.19
N LEU A 50 4.91 -1.17 -4.11
CA LEU A 50 5.76 -0.40 -3.19
C LEU A 50 6.76 -1.28 -2.44
N VAL A 51 6.37 -2.49 -2.01
CA VAL A 51 7.30 -3.45 -1.38
C VAL A 51 8.45 -3.80 -2.32
N PHE A 52 8.14 -4.18 -3.58
CA PHE A 52 9.17 -4.49 -4.56
C PHE A 52 10.05 -3.28 -4.89
N LEU A 53 9.45 -2.10 -5.02
CA LEU A 53 10.18 -0.86 -5.28
C LEU A 53 11.18 -0.55 -4.14
N VAL A 54 10.72 -0.59 -2.89
CA VAL A 54 11.58 -0.34 -1.72
C VAL A 54 12.69 -1.40 -1.64
N GLY A 55 12.36 -2.67 -1.87
CA GLY A 55 13.34 -3.76 -1.91
C GLY A 55 14.41 -3.56 -2.99
N ALA A 56 14.02 -3.12 -4.19
CA ALA A 56 14.96 -2.83 -5.27
C ALA A 56 15.82 -1.59 -4.97
N LEU A 57 15.23 -0.53 -4.43
CA LEU A 57 15.95 0.70 -4.06
C LEU A 57 16.95 0.48 -2.92
N ASN A 58 16.74 -0.55 -2.09
CA ASN A 58 17.65 -0.91 -1.00
C ASN A 58 19.09 -1.14 -1.49
N PHE A 59 19.27 -1.83 -2.61
CA PHE A 59 20.58 -2.11 -3.24
C PHE A 59 21.33 -0.85 -3.72
N LEU A 60 20.67 0.31 -3.78
CA LEU A 60 21.25 1.57 -4.24
C LEU A 60 21.52 2.55 -3.09
N VAL A 61 21.22 2.15 -1.84
CA VAL A 61 21.32 3.02 -0.66
C VAL A 61 22.13 2.36 0.46
N VAL A 62 22.05 1.04 0.61
CA VAL A 62 22.84 0.23 1.55
C VAL A 62 24.04 -0.36 0.82
#